data_AF-A0A7C2SCX1-F1
#
_entry.id   AF-A0A7C2SCX1-F1
#
_cell.length_a   1.000
_cell.length_b   1.000
_cell.length_c   1.000
_cell.angle_alpha   90.00
_cell.angle_beta   90.00
_cell.angle_gamma   90.00
#
_symmetry.space_group_name_H-M   'P 1'
#
loop_
_entity.id
_entity.type
_entity.pdbx_description
1 polymer ?
#
loop_
_entity_poly.entity_id
_entity_poly.type
_entity_poly.pdbx_seq_one_letter_code
_entity_poly.pdbx_strand_id
1 'polypeptide(L)'
;MSDAPPTSAPEALARAARHARLAAAEALAALRAFADAGALAATGAPSARLRGLAALGRGAAELEAALRGAPAASADALLRALAEALDAEIARWEARSAEDADARAVLRAFLGLRELLWELGVRAPGAPPSPPATPRVPRPARSPAAARARRPRVQRIPVEG
;
A
#
# COMPACT_ATOMS: atom_id res chain seq x y z
N MET A 1 -7.44 -12.22 31.34
CA MET A 1 -6.07 -12.21 30.81
C MET A 1 -5.18 -11.65 31.90
N SER A 2 -4.13 -12.36 32.32
CA SER A 2 -3.29 -11.93 33.44
C SER A 2 -2.43 -10.73 33.03
N ASP A 3 -2.56 -9.61 33.75
CA ASP A 3 -1.90 -8.32 33.47
C ASP A 3 -0.51 -8.21 34.11
N ALA A 4 0.05 -9.34 34.55
CA ALA A 4 1.35 -9.37 35.19
C ALA A 4 2.45 -8.93 34.20
N PRO A 5 3.39 -8.05 34.62
CA PRO A 5 4.48 -7.60 33.75
C PRO A 5 5.34 -8.80 33.31
N PRO A 6 5.89 -8.79 32.08
CA PRO A 6 6.74 -9.87 31.61
C PRO A 6 8.00 -9.96 32.48
N THR A 7 8.39 -11.19 32.81
CA THR A 7 9.52 -11.47 33.70
C THR A 7 10.84 -11.67 32.95
N SER A 8 10.78 -11.72 31.60
CA SER A 8 11.95 -11.89 30.74
C SER A 8 11.76 -11.23 29.37
N ALA A 9 12.87 -10.93 28.68
CA ALA A 9 12.84 -10.37 27.32
C ALA A 9 12.15 -11.29 26.29
N PRO A 10 12.39 -12.62 26.26
CA PRO A 10 11.65 -13.52 25.37
C PRO A 10 10.15 -13.52 25.61
N GLU A 11 9.71 -13.42 26.88
CA GLU A 11 8.29 -13.34 27.22
C GLU A 11 7.67 -12.03 26.71
N ALA A 12 8.37 -10.91 26.89
CA ALA A 12 7.94 -9.60 26.39
C ALA A 12 7.80 -9.59 24.86
N LEU A 13 8.76 -10.17 24.14
CA LEU A 13 8.73 -10.30 22.68
C LEU A 13 7.57 -11.20 22.21
N ALA A 14 7.37 -12.36 22.85
CA ALA A 14 6.25 -13.25 22.53
C ALA A 14 4.89 -12.57 22.76
N ARG A 15 4.78 -11.76 23.84
CA ARG A 15 3.60 -10.95 24.14
C ARG A 15 3.39 -9.88 23.07
N ALA A 16 4.43 -9.11 22.72
CA ALA A 16 4.36 -8.10 21.67
C ALA A 16 3.95 -8.70 20.31
N ALA A 17 4.56 -9.82 19.90
CA ALA A 17 4.21 -10.52 18.66
C ALA A 17 2.77 -11.01 18.64
N ARG A 18 2.22 -11.44 19.79
CA ARG A 18 0.79 -11.77 19.90
C ARG A 18 -0.10 -10.53 19.70
N HIS A 19 0.23 -9.41 20.35
CA HIS A 19 -0.54 -8.17 20.18
C HIS A 19 -0.47 -7.64 18.74
N ALA A 20 0.70 -7.69 18.10
CA ALA A 20 0.86 -7.31 16.70
C ALA A 20 -0.04 -8.15 15.77
N ARG A 21 -0.11 -9.47 15.99
CA ARG A 21 -1.00 -10.36 15.21
C ARG A 21 -2.48 -10.05 15.40
N LEU A 22 -2.89 -9.78 16.64
CA LEU A 22 -4.27 -9.37 16.93
C LEU A 22 -4.60 -8.03 16.26
N ALA A 23 -3.69 -7.06 16.30
CA ALA A 23 -3.86 -5.78 15.63
C ALA A 23 -3.95 -5.94 14.10
N ALA A 24 -3.12 -6.80 13.51
CA ALA A 24 -3.18 -7.10 12.08
C ALA A 24 -4.49 -7.77 11.67
N ALA A 25 -4.97 -8.75 12.46
CA ALA A 25 -6.27 -9.37 12.24
C ALA A 25 -7.42 -8.34 12.33
N GLU A 26 -7.35 -7.42 13.28
CA GLU A 26 -8.35 -6.35 13.43
C GLU A 26 -8.31 -5.37 12.26
N ALA A 27 -7.11 -5.01 11.77
CA ALA A 27 -6.96 -4.15 10.60
C ALA A 27 -7.54 -4.79 9.33
N LEU A 28 -7.35 -6.10 9.13
CA LEU A 28 -7.96 -6.84 8.02
C LEU A 28 -9.49 -6.86 8.13
N ALA A 29 -10.01 -7.09 9.33
CA ALA A 29 -11.45 -7.04 9.58
C ALA A 29 -12.02 -5.64 9.26
N ALA A 30 -11.32 -4.57 9.65
CA ALA A 30 -11.69 -3.19 9.35
C ALA A 30 -11.67 -2.89 7.83
N LEU A 31 -10.63 -3.32 7.12
CA LEU A 31 -10.53 -3.18 5.66
C LEU A 31 -11.69 -3.89 4.95
N ARG A 32 -12.04 -5.09 5.39
CA ARG A 32 -13.19 -5.84 4.86
C ARG A 32 -14.50 -5.09 5.09
N ALA A 33 -14.71 -4.57 6.32
CA ALA A 33 -15.89 -3.77 6.63
C ALA A 33 -15.97 -2.49 5.77
N PHE A 34 -14.83 -1.84 5.50
CA PHE A 34 -14.76 -0.69 4.62
C PHE A 34 -15.10 -1.04 3.17
N ALA A 35 -14.59 -2.16 2.65
CA ALA A 35 -14.92 -2.66 1.32
C ALA A 35 -16.40 -3.02 1.19
N ASP A 36 -17.00 -3.65 2.21
CA ASP A 36 -18.43 -3.94 2.28
C ASP A 36 -19.27 -2.65 2.25
N ALA A 37 -18.89 -1.65 3.05
CA ALA A 37 -19.56 -0.35 3.06
C ALA A 37 -19.47 0.36 1.69
N GLY A 38 -18.29 0.34 1.06
CA GLY A 38 -18.09 0.89 -0.28
C GLY A 38 -18.92 0.19 -1.36
N ALA A 39 -18.98 -1.15 -1.32
CA ALA A 39 -19.81 -1.93 -2.23
C ALA A 39 -21.30 -1.62 -2.08
N LEU A 40 -21.79 -1.53 -0.83
CA LEU A 40 -23.17 -1.17 -0.54
C LEU A 40 -23.50 0.23 -1.04
N ALA A 41 -22.62 1.20 -0.81
CA ALA A 41 -22.82 2.58 -1.27
C ALA A 41 -22.83 2.70 -2.81
N ALA A 42 -21.95 1.98 -3.50
CA ALA A 42 -21.82 2.08 -4.95
C ALA A 42 -22.85 1.26 -5.74
N THR A 43 -23.28 0.12 -5.19
CA THR A 43 -24.07 -0.86 -5.96
C THR A 43 -25.37 -1.28 -5.28
N GLY A 44 -25.58 -0.89 -4.02
CA GLY A 44 -26.69 -1.39 -3.19
C GLY A 44 -26.53 -2.86 -2.76
N ALA A 45 -25.41 -3.51 -3.08
CA ALA A 45 -25.14 -4.90 -2.78
C ALA A 45 -23.87 -5.07 -1.93
N PRO A 46 -23.84 -6.06 -1.02
CA PRO A 46 -22.63 -6.36 -0.25
C PRO A 46 -21.49 -6.87 -1.14
N SER A 47 -20.25 -6.67 -0.71
CA SER A 47 -19.06 -6.99 -1.52
C SER A 47 -18.98 -8.47 -1.90
N ALA A 48 -19.53 -9.36 -1.06
CA ALA A 48 -19.62 -10.80 -1.31
C ALA A 48 -20.43 -11.19 -2.57
N ARG A 49 -21.30 -10.31 -3.08
CA ARG A 49 -22.04 -10.53 -4.33
C ARG A 49 -21.28 -10.08 -5.57
N LEU A 50 -20.19 -9.33 -5.40
CA LEU A 50 -19.34 -8.84 -6.49
C LEU A 50 -18.17 -9.80 -6.65
N ARG A 51 -18.12 -10.56 -7.76
CA ARG A 51 -17.17 -11.69 -7.94
C ARG A 51 -15.71 -11.33 -7.58
N GLY A 52 -15.24 -10.15 -7.98
CA GLY A 52 -13.88 -9.68 -7.68
C GLY A 52 -13.65 -9.43 -6.18
N LEU A 53 -14.57 -8.74 -5.51
CA LEU A 53 -14.45 -8.43 -4.08
C LEU A 53 -14.73 -9.65 -3.19
N ALA A 54 -15.57 -10.58 -3.65
CA ALA A 54 -15.87 -11.81 -2.91
C ALA A 54 -14.64 -12.70 -2.73
N ALA A 55 -13.77 -12.80 -3.75
CA ALA A 55 -12.51 -13.55 -3.64
C ALA A 55 -11.55 -12.88 -2.66
N LEU A 56 -11.44 -11.54 -2.73
CA LEU A 56 -10.61 -10.75 -1.84
C LEU A 56 -11.10 -10.84 -0.37
N GLY A 57 -12.41 -10.78 -0.15
CA GLY A 57 -13.02 -10.93 1.17
C GLY A 57 -12.80 -12.31 1.79
N ARG A 58 -12.83 -13.39 0.99
CA ARG A 58 -12.49 -14.75 1.46
C ARG A 58 -11.01 -14.86 1.84
N GLY A 59 -10.10 -14.38 0.99
CA GLY A 59 -8.68 -14.38 1.30
C GLY A 59 -8.34 -13.57 2.56
N ALA A 60 -8.99 -12.42 2.75
CA ALA A 60 -8.84 -11.62 3.97
C ALA A 60 -9.33 -12.37 5.22
N ALA A 61 -10.47 -13.08 5.13
CA ALA A 61 -11.01 -13.86 6.25
C ALA A 61 -10.14 -15.07 6.60
N GLU A 62 -9.59 -15.76 5.60
CA GLU A 62 -8.65 -16.87 5.79
C GLU A 62 -7.35 -16.39 6.44
N LEU A 63 -6.82 -15.23 6.00
CA LEU A 63 -5.64 -14.60 6.59
C LEU A 63 -5.90 -14.13 8.03
N GLU A 64 -7.05 -13.54 8.30
CA GLU A 64 -7.50 -13.15 9.64
C GLU A 64 -7.56 -14.36 10.58
N ALA A 65 -8.14 -15.47 10.13
CA ALA A 65 -8.20 -16.72 10.89
C ALA A 65 -6.81 -17.31 11.14
N ALA A 66 -5.93 -17.29 10.13
CA ALA A 66 -4.55 -17.75 10.26
C ALA A 66 -3.77 -16.90 11.28
N LEU A 67 -3.91 -15.57 11.26
CA LEU A 67 -3.23 -14.67 12.20
C LEU A 67 -3.68 -14.90 13.66
N ARG A 68 -4.95 -15.25 13.88
CA ARG A 68 -5.47 -15.56 15.22
C ARG A 68 -5.07 -16.94 15.73
N GLY A 69 -4.93 -17.93 14.85
CA GLY A 69 -4.67 -19.33 15.21
C GLY A 69 -3.21 -19.79 15.12
N ALA A 70 -2.36 -19.11 14.35
CA ALA A 70 -1.02 -19.59 14.04
C ALA A 70 -0.01 -19.38 15.18
N PRO A 71 0.96 -20.30 15.38
CA PRO A 71 2.16 -20.00 16.17
C PRO A 71 2.98 -18.88 15.49
N ALA A 72 3.71 -18.07 16.28
CA ALA A 72 4.38 -16.85 15.80
C ALA A 72 5.28 -17.07 14.56
N ALA A 73 6.07 -18.15 14.54
CA ALA A 73 6.94 -18.48 13.41
C ALA A 73 6.17 -18.76 12.10
N SER A 74 4.95 -19.27 12.19
CA SER A 74 4.09 -19.53 11.02
C SER A 74 3.43 -18.25 10.50
N ALA A 75 3.22 -17.25 11.36
CA ALA A 75 2.67 -15.96 10.96
C ALA A 75 3.70 -15.15 10.15
N ASP A 76 4.97 -15.16 10.55
CA ASP A 76 6.05 -14.48 9.80
C ASP A 76 6.30 -15.12 8.43
N ALA A 77 6.11 -16.44 8.30
CA ALA A 77 6.16 -17.13 7.02
C ALA A 77 4.96 -16.72 6.12
N LEU A 78 3.77 -16.61 6.71
CA LEU A 78 2.56 -16.19 6.01
C LEU A 78 2.63 -14.73 5.54
N LEU A 79 3.14 -13.83 6.38
CA LEU A 79 3.34 -12.43 6.03
C LEU A 79 4.38 -12.25 4.92
N ARG A 80 5.45 -13.06 4.93
CA ARG A 80 6.42 -13.10 3.83
C ARG A 80 5.79 -13.61 2.53
N ALA A 81 5.04 -14.71 2.59
CA ALA A 81 4.33 -15.24 1.42
C ALA A 81 3.32 -14.22 0.85
N LEU A 82 2.64 -13.48 1.73
CA LEU A 82 1.74 -12.39 1.33
C LEU A 82 2.49 -11.24 0.65
N ALA A 83 3.64 -10.83 1.19
CA ALA A 83 4.48 -9.80 0.58
C ALA A 83 4.99 -10.23 -0.80
N GLU A 84 5.43 -11.47 -0.96
CA GLU A 84 5.86 -12.03 -2.25
C GLU A 84 4.70 -12.08 -3.26
N ALA A 85 3.50 -12.51 -2.83
CA ALA A 85 2.32 -12.53 -3.68
C ALA A 85 1.89 -11.12 -4.09
N LEU A 86 1.99 -10.15 -3.18
CA LEU A 86 1.72 -8.74 -3.45
C LEU A 86 2.69 -8.17 -4.49
N ASP A 87 4.00 -8.43 -4.36
CA ASP A 87 5.00 -8.00 -5.34
C ASP A 87 4.73 -8.62 -6.72
N ALA A 88 4.29 -9.88 -6.78
CA ALA A 88 3.90 -10.52 -8.03
C ALA A 88 2.67 -9.87 -8.69
N GLU A 89 1.66 -9.48 -7.90
CA GLU A 89 0.51 -8.70 -8.42
C GLU A 89 0.95 -7.31 -8.88
N ILE A 90 1.81 -6.61 -8.13
CA ILE A 90 2.34 -5.30 -8.53
C ILE A 90 3.01 -5.41 -9.90
N ALA A 91 3.88 -6.39 -10.11
CA ALA A 91 4.54 -6.60 -11.40
C ALA A 91 3.53 -6.87 -12.54
N ARG A 92 2.47 -7.63 -12.29
CA ARG A 92 1.38 -7.85 -13.26
C ARG A 92 0.67 -6.54 -13.61
N TRP A 93 0.30 -5.76 -12.61
CA TRP A 93 -0.42 -4.50 -12.80
C TRP A 93 0.44 -3.39 -13.39
N GLU A 94 1.75 -3.38 -13.10
CA GLU A 94 2.72 -2.51 -13.76
C GLU A 94 2.74 -2.74 -15.27
N ALA A 95 2.89 -4.00 -15.71
CA ALA A 95 2.87 -4.35 -17.12
C ALA A 95 1.55 -3.94 -17.80
N ARG A 96 0.41 -4.17 -17.13
CA ARG A 96 -0.91 -3.83 -17.66
C ARG A 96 -1.18 -2.32 -17.72
N SER A 97 -0.63 -1.55 -16.77
CA SER A 97 -0.87 -0.09 -16.66
C SER A 97 -0.30 0.75 -17.81
N ALA A 98 0.57 0.15 -18.62
CA ALA A 98 1.09 0.77 -19.84
C ALA A 98 -0.01 0.94 -20.90
N GLU A 99 -0.95 -0.01 -20.96
CA GLU A 99 -1.98 -0.10 -21.99
C GLU A 99 -3.38 0.24 -21.46
N ASP A 100 -3.60 0.06 -20.15
CA ASP A 100 -4.88 0.24 -19.48
C ASP A 100 -4.78 1.37 -18.43
N ALA A 101 -5.53 2.46 -18.63
CA ALA A 101 -5.50 3.61 -17.74
C ALA A 101 -6.14 3.30 -16.37
N ASP A 102 -7.15 2.42 -16.32
CA ASP A 102 -7.84 2.06 -15.09
C ASP A 102 -6.98 1.12 -14.22
N ALA A 103 -6.12 0.31 -14.86
CA ALA A 103 -5.11 -0.51 -14.18
C ALA A 103 -4.16 0.32 -13.29
N ARG A 104 -3.96 1.62 -13.56
CA ARG A 104 -3.10 2.49 -12.74
C ARG A 104 -3.68 2.74 -11.35
N ALA A 105 -5.00 2.82 -11.23
CA ALA A 105 -5.64 3.00 -9.93
C ALA A 105 -5.42 1.76 -9.05
N VAL A 106 -5.57 0.58 -9.66
CA VAL A 106 -5.33 -0.72 -9.01
C VAL A 106 -3.86 -0.86 -8.59
N LEU A 107 -2.93 -0.52 -9.48
CA LEU A 107 -1.49 -0.50 -9.18
C LEU A 107 -1.16 0.38 -7.98
N ARG A 108 -1.70 1.62 -7.92
CA ARG A 108 -1.47 2.52 -6.77
C ARG A 108 -2.00 1.94 -5.46
N ALA A 109 -3.14 1.24 -5.50
CA ALA A 109 -3.67 0.58 -4.31
C ALA A 109 -2.74 -0.52 -3.80
N PHE A 110 -2.22 -1.37 -4.70
CA PHE A 110 -1.26 -2.41 -4.33
C PHE A 110 0.07 -1.84 -3.82
N LEU A 111 0.58 -0.78 -4.44
CA LEU A 111 1.76 -0.06 -3.93
C LEU A 111 1.53 0.49 -2.53
N GLY A 112 0.38 1.11 -2.27
CA GLY A 112 0.02 1.58 -0.93
C GLY A 112 -0.06 0.46 0.11
N LEU A 113 -0.60 -0.69 -0.27
CA LEU A 113 -0.63 -1.87 0.60
C LEU A 113 0.79 -2.39 0.92
N ARG A 114 1.72 -2.31 -0.03
CA ARG A 114 3.11 -2.71 0.18
C ARG A 114 3.80 -1.80 1.20
N GLU A 115 3.60 -0.48 1.09
CA GLU A 115 4.14 0.46 2.08
C GLU A 115 3.60 0.18 3.49
N LEU A 116 2.31 -0.16 3.63
CA LEU A 116 1.76 -0.57 4.92
C LEU A 116 2.42 -1.83 5.48
N LEU A 117 2.71 -2.83 4.64
CA LEU A 117 3.44 -4.03 5.07
C LEU A 117 4.88 -3.70 5.48
N TRP A 118 5.52 -2.75 4.81
CA TRP A 118 6.87 -2.31 5.17
C TRP A 118 6.92 -1.57 6.50
N GLU A 119 5.96 -0.71 6.79
CA GLU A 119 5.82 -0.05 8.11
C GLU A 119 5.59 -1.08 9.24
N LEU A 120 4.98 -2.22 8.91
CA LEU A 120 4.82 -3.35 9.82
C LEU A 120 6.07 -4.26 9.92
N GLY A 121 7.17 -3.90 9.26
CA GLY A 121 8.44 -4.62 9.30
C GLY A 121 8.51 -5.84 8.37
N VAL A 122 7.49 -6.07 7.53
CA VAL A 122 7.46 -7.19 6.58
C VAL A 122 8.16 -6.75 5.30
N ARG A 123 9.47 -7.00 5.22
CA ARG A 123 10.24 -6.83 3.98
C ARG A 123 10.43 -8.17 3.29
N ALA A 124 10.02 -8.27 2.03
CA ALA A 124 10.46 -9.36 1.17
C ALA A 124 11.97 -9.20 0.89
N PRO A 125 12.79 -10.25 1.05
CA PRO A 125 14.21 -10.18 0.71
C PRO A 125 14.37 -10.01 -0.81
N GLY A 126 14.90 -8.85 -1.24
CA GLY A 126 15.19 -8.57 -2.65
C GLY A 126 14.41 -7.41 -3.27
N ALA A 127 13.51 -6.75 -2.54
CA ALA A 127 12.86 -5.54 -3.04
C ALA A 127 13.94 -4.44 -3.29
N PRO A 128 14.08 -3.94 -4.53
CA PRO A 128 14.99 -2.82 -4.78
C PRO A 128 14.52 -1.61 -3.98
N PRO A 129 15.44 -0.82 -3.39
CA PRO A 129 15.05 0.39 -2.67
C PRO A 129 14.26 1.28 -3.62
N SER A 130 13.03 1.65 -3.21
CA SER A 130 12.26 2.68 -3.91
C SER A 130 13.16 3.90 -4.09
N PRO A 131 13.47 4.34 -5.33
CA PRO A 131 14.25 5.55 -5.51
C PRO A 131 13.46 6.71 -4.88
N PRO A 132 14.13 7.67 -4.22
CA PRO A 132 13.45 8.83 -3.66
C PRO A 132 12.63 9.50 -4.76
N ALA A 133 11.37 9.80 -4.44
CA ALA A 133 10.46 10.52 -5.32
C ALA A 133 11.05 11.90 -5.62
N THR A 134 11.86 11.98 -6.68
CA THR A 134 12.35 13.24 -7.20
C THR A 134 11.17 13.93 -7.88
N PRO A 135 10.83 15.18 -7.52
CA PRO A 135 9.81 15.92 -8.23
C PRO A 135 10.21 16.04 -9.69
N ARG A 136 9.50 15.32 -10.56
CA ARG A 136 9.73 15.34 -12.00
C ARG A 136 9.21 16.67 -12.53
N VAL A 137 10.07 17.68 -12.52
CA VAL A 137 9.78 18.98 -13.15
C VAL A 137 9.48 18.72 -14.63
N PRO A 138 8.33 19.19 -15.17
CA PRO A 138 8.03 19.03 -16.58
C PRO A 138 9.11 19.71 -17.42
N ARG A 139 9.84 18.93 -18.23
CA ARG A 139 10.80 19.44 -19.20
C ARG A 139 10.01 19.91 -20.43
N PRO A 140 9.91 21.22 -20.73
CA PRO A 140 9.25 21.65 -21.95
C PRO A 140 10.06 21.19 -23.16
N ALA A 141 9.35 20.57 -24.12
CA ALA A 141 9.90 20.16 -25.40
C ALA A 141 10.42 21.40 -26.15
N ARG A 142 11.71 21.39 -26.50
CA ARG A 142 12.31 22.40 -27.38
C ARG A 142 11.92 22.09 -28.82
N SER A 143 10.99 22.87 -29.39
CA SER A 143 10.80 22.95 -30.84
C SER A 143 11.94 23.74 -31.50
N PRO A 144 12.56 23.25 -32.58
CA PRO A 144 13.59 23.98 -33.30
C PRO A 144 13.00 24.65 -34.54
N ALA A 145 12.41 25.85 -34.42
CA ALA A 145 12.20 26.77 -35.55
C ALA A 145 11.46 28.04 -35.08
N ALA A 146 12.21 29.09 -34.78
CA ALA A 146 11.84 30.49 -35.08
C ALA A 146 12.93 31.40 -34.55
N ALA A 147 13.91 31.67 -35.40
CA ALA A 147 14.68 32.90 -35.30
C ALA A 147 13.73 34.10 -35.45
N ARG A 148 13.92 35.10 -34.59
CA ARG A 148 13.47 36.52 -34.64
C ARG A 148 12.52 36.94 -33.53
N ALA A 149 13.10 37.46 -32.45
CA ALA A 149 12.77 38.79 -31.92
C ALA A 149 13.76 39.17 -30.80
N ARG A 150 14.56 40.20 -31.05
CA ARG A 150 15.42 40.86 -30.05
C ARG A 150 14.55 41.78 -29.16
N ARG A 151 14.55 41.56 -27.84
CA ARG A 151 14.57 42.50 -26.65
C ARG A 151 13.57 43.70 -26.60
N PRO A 152 13.18 44.25 -25.41
CA PRO A 152 14.00 44.43 -24.20
C PRO A 152 13.35 44.23 -22.80
N ARG A 153 14.23 44.45 -21.82
CA ARG A 153 14.25 44.28 -20.36
C ARG A 153 13.03 44.74 -19.54
N VAL A 154 12.76 43.99 -18.48
CA VAL A 154 11.94 44.38 -17.31
C VAL A 154 12.52 45.64 -16.65
N GLN A 155 11.64 46.62 -16.46
CA GLN A 155 11.86 47.87 -15.74
C GLN A 155 11.62 47.62 -14.25
N ARG A 156 12.56 48.00 -13.38
CA ARG A 156 12.35 48.01 -11.92
C ARG A 156 11.68 49.31 -11.53
N ILE A 157 10.55 49.23 -10.85
CA ILE A 157 9.85 50.37 -10.24
C ILE A 157 10.42 50.53 -8.82
N PRO A 158 10.86 51.73 -8.41
CA PRO A 158 11.17 52.00 -7.01
C PRO A 158 9.85 52.14 -6.24
N VAL A 159 9.75 51.43 -5.11
CA VAL A 159 8.68 51.66 -4.13
C VAL A 159 9.30 52.52 -3.04
N GLU A 160 8.88 53.78 -2.97
CA GLU A 160 9.10 54.64 -1.80
C GLU A 160 7.93 54.42 -0.82
N GLY A 161 8.24 54.30 0.47
CA GLY A 161 7.27 54.34 1.57
C GLY A 161 7.05 53.04 2.29
#